data_AF-A0A940NUF2-F1
#
_entry.id   AF-A0A940NUF2-F1
#
_cell.length_a   1.000
_cell.length_b   1.000
_cell.length_c   1.000
_cell.angle_alpha   90.00
_cell.angle_beta   90.00
_cell.angle_gamma   90.00
#
_symmetry.space_group_name_H-M   'P 1'
#
loop_
_entity.id
_entity.type
_entity.pdbx_description
1 polymer ?
#
loop_
_entity_poly.entity_id
_entity_poly.type
_entity_poly.pdbx_seq_one_letter_code
_entity_poly.pdbx_strand_id
1 'polypeptide(L)'
;MHNAEIYEKLLQNGITKLWLPEMEFLDADAMASRKQLWNDTLQMDGLTVFAVNGYGDLFAWREDDSVLFVEVGPEQYQEFARSLPDAVFRRILEFAEGSYVAFCTDDDKADMDPDDAEDYISETEATSLLRDCRDTFGDFFTEEQNACLDKLIGQGFLPDEEAFLSSEELFQRFGAGSAAGSLLR
;
A
#
# COMPACT_ATOMS: atom_id res chain seq x y z
N MET A 1 -0.69 -17.56 6.13
CA MET A 1 0.41 -17.03 6.95
C MET A 1 -0.13 -15.79 7.60
N HIS A 2 0.01 -15.65 8.91
CA HIS A 2 -0.58 -14.53 9.64
C HIS A 2 0.23 -13.26 9.40
N ASN A 3 -0.39 -12.08 9.43
CA ASN A 3 0.29 -10.80 9.14
C ASN A 3 1.50 -10.58 10.04
N ALA A 4 1.41 -10.97 11.31
CA ALA A 4 2.52 -10.89 12.25
C ALA A 4 3.76 -11.69 11.77
N GLU A 5 3.56 -12.89 11.24
CA GLU A 5 4.65 -13.74 10.73
C GLU A 5 5.29 -13.16 9.47
N ILE A 6 4.48 -12.55 8.60
CA ILE A 6 4.97 -11.86 7.39
C ILE A 6 5.81 -10.68 7.80
N TYR A 7 5.28 -9.85 8.69
CA TYR A 7 5.93 -8.64 9.15
C TYR A 7 7.24 -8.93 9.89
N GLU A 8 7.30 -9.97 10.74
CA GLU A 8 8.54 -10.43 11.35
C GLU A 8 9.59 -10.85 10.32
N LYS A 9 9.19 -11.56 9.26
CA LYS A 9 10.11 -11.94 8.18
C LYS A 9 10.66 -10.73 7.43
N LEU A 10 9.82 -9.72 7.17
CA LEU A 10 10.25 -8.47 6.53
C LEU A 10 11.33 -7.78 7.40
N LEU A 11 11.08 -7.65 8.70
CA LEU A 11 12.05 -7.07 9.64
C LEU A 11 13.34 -7.89 9.73
N GLN A 12 13.26 -9.22 9.76
CA GLN A 12 14.43 -10.12 9.79
C GLN A 12 15.30 -9.98 8.54
N ASN A 13 14.68 -9.68 7.40
CA ASN A 13 15.36 -9.42 6.14
C ASN A 13 15.90 -7.97 6.04
N GLY A 14 15.78 -7.17 7.10
CA GLY A 14 16.27 -5.79 7.15
C GLY A 14 15.38 -4.80 6.42
N ILE A 15 14.14 -5.17 6.10
CA ILE A 15 13.19 -4.29 5.43
C ILE A 15 12.53 -3.42 6.50
N THR A 16 13.17 -2.30 6.79
CA THR A 16 12.70 -1.30 7.77
C THR A 16 12.00 -0.11 7.12
N LYS A 17 12.08 -0.03 5.79
CA LYS A 17 11.40 0.96 4.98
C LYS A 17 11.04 0.32 3.65
N LEU A 18 9.74 0.26 3.38
CA LEU A 18 9.24 0.04 2.04
C LEU A 18 8.71 1.38 1.56
N TRP A 19 9.20 1.89 0.44
CA TRP A 19 8.62 3.07 -0.17
C TRP A 19 7.65 2.62 -1.25
N LEU A 20 6.42 2.36 -0.83
CA LEU A 20 5.25 2.57 -1.69
C LEU A 20 4.74 3.97 -1.33
N PRO A 21 4.43 4.84 -2.30
CA PRO A 21 3.83 6.14 -1.99
C PRO A 21 2.66 5.96 -1.02
N GLU A 22 2.66 6.77 0.05
CA GLU A 22 1.65 6.76 1.11
C GLU A 22 1.58 5.50 2.03
N MET A 23 2.61 4.64 2.09
CA MET A 23 2.70 3.55 3.07
C MET A 23 4.12 3.33 3.61
N GLU A 24 4.47 4.04 4.68
CA GLU A 24 5.74 3.90 5.39
C GLU A 24 5.64 2.89 6.53
N PHE A 25 6.41 1.81 6.41
CA PHE A 25 6.49 0.78 7.45
C PHE A 25 7.21 1.31 8.70
N LEU A 26 6.61 1.06 9.86
CA LEU A 26 7.18 1.38 11.16
C LEU A 26 8.10 0.25 11.60
N ASP A 27 9.03 0.52 12.52
CA ASP A 27 9.69 -0.52 13.33
C ASP A 27 8.89 -0.80 14.61
N ALA A 28 9.27 -1.83 15.37
CA ALA A 28 8.53 -2.25 16.57
C ALA A 28 8.37 -1.13 17.63
N ASP A 29 9.39 -0.29 17.82
CA ASP A 29 9.35 0.80 18.81
C ASP A 29 8.41 1.92 18.32
N ALA A 30 8.45 2.23 17.02
CA ALA A 30 7.59 3.20 16.38
C ALA A 30 6.13 2.73 16.33
N MET A 31 5.86 1.44 16.07
CA MET A 31 4.52 0.86 16.13
C MET A 31 3.89 1.06 17.52
N ALA A 32 4.63 0.71 18.59
CA ALA A 32 4.16 0.86 19.95
C ALA A 32 3.91 2.33 20.30
N SER A 33 4.85 3.21 19.93
CA SER A 33 4.74 4.65 20.18
C SER A 33 3.54 5.27 19.45
N ARG A 34 3.32 4.91 18.19
CA ARG A 34 2.20 5.43 17.37
C ARG A 34 0.86 4.94 17.88
N LYS A 35 0.75 3.65 18.24
CA LYS A 35 -0.46 3.10 18.85
C LYS A 35 -0.78 3.84 20.15
N GLN A 36 0.21 4.01 21.03
CA GLN A 36 0.01 4.68 22.32
C GLN A 36 -0.46 6.13 22.16
N LEU A 37 0.09 6.86 21.18
CA LEU A 37 -0.28 8.25 20.91
C LEU A 37 -1.78 8.40 20.60
N TRP A 38 -2.34 7.46 19.85
CA TRP A 38 -3.70 7.55 19.32
C TRP A 38 -4.73 6.66 20.04
N ASN A 39 -4.29 5.76 20.92
CA ASN A 39 -5.17 4.77 21.54
C ASN A 39 -6.36 5.40 22.26
N ASP A 40 -6.13 6.46 23.03
CA ASP A 40 -7.17 7.13 23.82
C ASP A 40 -8.22 7.84 22.95
N THR A 41 -7.83 8.23 21.73
CA THR A 41 -8.70 8.98 20.80
C THR A 41 -9.42 8.04 19.84
N LEU A 42 -8.72 7.04 19.31
CA LEU A 42 -9.24 6.18 18.26
C LEU A 42 -9.81 4.86 18.81
N GLN A 43 -9.48 4.44 20.04
CA GLN A 43 -9.84 3.13 20.62
C GLN A 43 -9.21 1.96 19.85
N MET A 44 -7.89 1.94 19.76
CA MET A 44 -7.12 0.98 18.95
C MET A 44 -6.88 -0.38 19.65
N ASP A 45 -7.73 -0.75 20.60
CA ASP A 45 -7.64 -2.02 21.32
C ASP A 45 -7.81 -3.18 20.33
N GLY A 46 -6.94 -4.20 20.43
CA GLY A 46 -6.92 -5.33 19.48
C GLY A 46 -6.34 -5.02 18.09
N LEU A 47 -5.89 -3.79 17.82
CA LEU A 47 -5.22 -3.44 16.57
C LEU A 47 -3.69 -3.46 16.72
N THR A 48 -3.00 -3.85 15.65
CA THR A 48 -1.53 -3.71 15.55
C THR A 48 -1.20 -2.74 14.42
N VAL A 49 -0.73 -1.55 14.79
CA VAL A 49 -0.28 -0.52 13.84
C VAL A 49 1.04 -0.96 13.23
N PHE A 50 1.19 -0.88 11.91
CA PHE A 50 2.41 -1.31 11.22
C PHE A 50 2.96 -0.31 10.21
N ALA A 51 2.13 0.62 9.74
CA ALA A 51 2.57 1.64 8.79
C ALA A 51 1.83 2.97 9.01
N VAL A 52 2.37 4.04 8.44
CA VAL A 52 1.77 5.37 8.39
C VAL A 52 1.82 5.93 6.97
N ASN A 53 0.94 6.86 6.63
CA ASN A 53 1.03 7.60 5.36
C ASN A 53 1.71 8.97 5.57
N GLY A 54 1.87 9.75 4.49
CA GLY A 54 2.49 11.08 4.54
C GLY A 54 1.71 12.12 5.36
N TYR A 55 0.42 11.86 5.59
CA TYR A 55 -0.49 12.71 6.36
C TYR A 55 -0.57 12.32 7.84
N GLY A 56 0.05 11.21 8.23
CA GLY A 56 0.06 10.69 9.59
C GLY A 56 -1.09 9.73 9.93
N ASP A 57 -1.93 9.39 8.95
CA ASP A 57 -2.91 8.30 9.07
C ASP A 57 -2.22 6.96 9.21
N LEU A 58 -2.90 5.99 9.81
CA LEU A 58 -2.30 4.74 10.22
C LEU A 58 -2.83 3.57 9.39
N PHE A 59 -1.98 2.59 9.17
CA PHE A 59 -2.41 1.25 8.79
C PHE A 59 -2.23 0.31 9.97
N ALA A 60 -3.26 -0.47 10.24
CA ALA A 60 -3.25 -1.43 11.33
C ALA A 60 -3.93 -2.73 10.91
N TRP A 61 -3.50 -3.87 11.44
CA TRP A 61 -4.24 -5.13 11.27
C TRP A 61 -4.97 -5.55 12.55
N ARG A 62 -6.08 -6.27 12.38
CA ARG A 62 -6.84 -6.94 13.44
C ARG A 62 -6.29 -8.35 13.69
N GLU A 63 -6.81 -9.01 14.74
CA GLU A 63 -6.52 -10.42 15.04
C GLU A 63 -6.91 -11.41 13.93
N ASP A 64 -7.87 -11.03 13.08
CA ASP A 64 -8.31 -11.83 11.92
C ASP A 64 -7.48 -11.57 10.65
N ASP A 65 -6.35 -10.87 10.77
CA ASP A 65 -5.46 -10.42 9.70
C ASP A 65 -6.06 -9.39 8.72
N SER A 66 -7.30 -8.94 8.90
CA SER A 66 -7.81 -7.82 8.10
C SER A 66 -7.01 -6.55 8.38
N VAL A 67 -6.66 -5.83 7.32
CA VAL A 67 -5.91 -4.57 7.36
C VAL A 67 -6.90 -3.42 7.27
N LEU A 68 -6.77 -2.48 8.18
CA LEU A 68 -7.54 -1.25 8.28
C LEU A 68 -6.67 -0.06 7.88
N PHE A 69 -7.29 0.90 7.21
CA PHE A 69 -6.83 2.28 7.16
C PHE A 69 -7.55 3.06 8.26
N VAL A 70 -6.79 3.80 9.05
CA VAL A 70 -7.26 4.55 10.21
C VAL A 70 -6.94 6.02 10.00
N GLU A 71 -7.96 6.78 9.65
CA GLU A 71 -7.84 8.23 9.50
C GLU A 71 -7.67 8.88 10.88
N VAL A 72 -6.66 9.73 11.00
CA VAL A 72 -6.41 10.53 12.21
C VAL A 72 -7.35 11.74 12.18
N GLY A 73 -8.63 11.47 12.44
CA GLY A 73 -9.74 12.41 12.39
C GLY A 73 -10.96 11.86 13.14
N PRO A 74 -12.16 12.46 13.01
CA PRO A 74 -13.36 11.94 13.66
C PRO A 74 -13.75 10.55 13.11
N GLU A 75 -13.25 9.52 13.80
CA GLU A 75 -13.69 8.12 13.85
C GLU A 75 -14.06 7.46 12.51
N GLN A 76 -13.09 7.25 11.62
CA GLN A 76 -13.27 6.36 10.46
C GLN A 76 -12.18 5.29 10.40
N TYR A 77 -12.55 4.10 10.86
CA TYR A 77 -11.88 2.86 10.49
C TYR A 77 -12.48 2.37 9.19
N GLN A 78 -11.66 2.22 8.16
CA GLN A 78 -12.08 1.56 6.93
C GLN A 78 -11.27 0.28 6.74
N GLU A 79 -11.96 -0.83 6.46
CA GLU A 79 -11.27 -2.01 5.99
C GLU A 79 -10.60 -1.71 4.64
N PHE A 80 -9.28 -1.85 4.61
CA PHE A 80 -8.45 -1.55 3.47
C PHE A 80 -8.15 -2.81 2.64
N ALA A 81 -7.85 -3.92 3.31
CA ALA A 81 -7.59 -5.20 2.66
C ALA A 81 -7.81 -6.37 3.62
N ARG A 82 -7.86 -7.60 3.08
CA ARG A 82 -8.08 -8.82 3.87
C ARG A 82 -6.82 -9.36 4.54
N SER A 83 -5.65 -8.91 4.09
CA SER A 83 -4.35 -9.35 4.59
C SER A 83 -3.28 -8.29 4.29
N LEU A 84 -2.11 -8.41 4.93
CA LEU A 84 -0.97 -7.55 4.65
C LEU A 84 -0.49 -7.66 3.18
N PRO A 85 -0.34 -8.85 2.57
CA PRO A 85 -0.01 -8.96 1.15
C PRO A 85 -1.04 -8.27 0.26
N ASP A 86 -2.34 -8.42 0.55
CA ASP A 86 -3.39 -7.75 -0.23
C ASP A 86 -3.35 -6.23 -0.08
N ALA A 87 -3.02 -5.72 1.12
CA ALA A 87 -2.86 -4.29 1.36
C ALA A 87 -1.68 -3.71 0.55
N VAL A 88 -0.54 -4.40 0.57
CA VAL A 88 0.65 -4.01 -0.20
C VAL A 88 0.36 -4.08 -1.69
N PHE A 89 -0.29 -5.14 -2.16
CA PHE A 89 -0.62 -5.29 -3.57
C PHE A 89 -1.63 -4.24 -4.04
N ARG A 90 -2.63 -3.92 -3.23
CA ARG A 90 -3.54 -2.81 -3.50
C ARG A 90 -2.79 -1.48 -3.65
N ARG A 91 -1.81 -1.19 -2.79
CA ARG A 91 -0.98 0.02 -2.88
C ARG A 91 -0.12 0.06 -4.15
N ILE A 92 0.40 -1.09 -4.59
CA ILE A 92 1.11 -1.20 -5.87
C ILE A 92 0.21 -0.78 -7.04
N LEU A 93 -1.06 -1.17 -7.02
CA LEU A 93 -2.01 -0.86 -8.08
C LEU A 93 -2.41 0.62 -8.05
N GLU A 94 -2.73 1.16 -6.87
CA GLU A 94 -3.02 2.59 -6.70
C GLU A 94 -1.83 3.48 -7.13
N PHE A 95 -0.60 3.03 -6.86
CA PHE A 95 0.61 3.64 -7.37
C PHE A 95 0.65 3.61 -8.90
N ALA A 96 0.48 2.43 -9.50
CA ALA A 96 0.55 2.27 -10.95
C ALA A 96 -0.56 3.05 -11.70
N GLU A 97 -1.68 3.34 -11.04
CA GLU A 97 -2.74 4.23 -11.52
C GLU A 97 -2.38 5.73 -11.45
N GLY A 98 -1.29 6.10 -10.78
CA GLY A 98 -0.89 7.49 -10.59
C GLY A 98 -1.72 8.23 -9.53
N SER A 99 -2.30 7.51 -8.57
CA SER A 99 -3.20 8.09 -7.56
C SER A 99 -2.53 9.14 -6.65
N TYR A 100 -1.21 9.04 -6.47
CA TYR A 100 -0.46 9.83 -5.49
C TYR A 100 0.70 10.61 -6.09
N VAL A 101 1.09 10.29 -7.32
CA VAL A 101 2.28 10.84 -7.96
C VAL A 101 2.09 10.83 -9.46
N ALA A 102 2.55 11.90 -10.12
CA ALA A 102 2.49 11.98 -11.56
C ALA A 102 3.65 11.18 -12.18
N PHE A 103 3.39 10.57 -13.33
CA PHE A 103 4.43 9.89 -14.09
C PHE A 103 4.88 10.68 -15.30
N CYS A 104 6.13 10.47 -15.70
CA CYS A 104 6.73 11.07 -16.88
C CYS A 104 7.78 10.12 -17.49
N THR A 105 8.15 10.36 -18.75
CA THR A 105 9.27 9.62 -19.35
C THR A 105 10.59 10.06 -18.73
N ASP A 106 11.65 9.24 -18.84
CA ASP A 106 12.99 9.62 -18.35
C ASP A 106 13.47 10.91 -19.04
N ASP A 107 13.19 11.05 -20.35
CA ASP A 107 13.52 12.25 -21.14
C ASP A 107 12.71 13.47 -20.68
N ASP A 108 11.40 13.33 -20.48
CA ASP A 108 10.56 14.43 -19.98
C ASP A 108 11.06 14.91 -18.61
N LYS A 109 11.42 13.99 -17.71
CA LYS A 109 11.93 14.34 -16.37
C LYS A 109 13.27 15.06 -16.44
N ALA A 110 14.15 14.68 -17.38
CA ALA A 110 15.44 15.31 -17.57
C ALA A 110 15.34 16.76 -18.11
N ASP A 111 14.27 17.04 -18.84
CA ASP A 111 13.98 18.35 -19.42
C ASP A 111 13.14 19.27 -18.50
N MET A 112 12.59 18.73 -17.41
CA MET A 112 11.84 19.50 -16.40
C MET A 112 12.76 20.39 -15.55
N ASP A 113 12.22 21.52 -15.09
CA ASP A 113 12.87 22.30 -14.05
C ASP A 113 13.00 21.43 -12.78
N PRO A 114 14.14 21.47 -12.05
CA PRO A 114 14.39 20.57 -10.92
C PRO A 114 13.32 20.65 -9.82
N ASP A 115 12.76 21.84 -9.58
CA ASP A 115 11.71 22.05 -8.58
C ASP A 115 10.40 21.36 -8.98
N ASP A 116 10.09 21.29 -10.28
CA ASP A 116 8.90 20.59 -10.80
C ASP A 116 9.14 19.08 -10.85
N ALA A 117 10.36 18.64 -11.14
CA ALA A 117 10.72 17.22 -11.25
C ALA A 117 10.56 16.44 -9.93
N GLU A 118 10.48 17.11 -8.78
CA GLU A 118 10.24 16.48 -7.47
C GLU A 118 8.85 15.86 -7.36
N ASP A 119 7.86 16.38 -8.09
CA ASP A 119 6.46 15.90 -8.07
C ASP A 119 6.20 14.74 -9.05
N TYR A 120 7.22 14.32 -9.79
CA TYR A 120 7.12 13.29 -10.81
C TYR A 120 8.02 12.08 -10.53
N ILE A 121 7.55 10.90 -10.93
CA ILE A 121 8.36 9.68 -10.99
C ILE A 121 8.56 9.31 -12.46
N SER A 122 9.81 9.00 -12.82
CA SER A 122 10.16 8.55 -14.17
C SER A 122 9.87 7.07 -14.39
N GLU A 123 9.96 6.60 -15.65
CA GLU A 123 9.84 5.18 -16.02
C GLU A 123 10.73 4.30 -15.19
N THR A 124 12.01 4.69 -15.16
CA THR A 124 13.07 3.85 -14.64
C THR A 124 12.92 3.76 -13.13
N GLU A 125 12.55 4.86 -12.48
CA GLU A 125 12.23 4.89 -11.05
C GLU A 125 10.99 4.05 -10.73
N ALA A 126 9.88 4.23 -11.46
CA ALA A 126 8.65 3.48 -11.24
C ALA A 126 8.87 1.97 -11.39
N THR A 127 9.55 1.56 -12.48
CA THR A 127 9.84 0.15 -12.74
C THR A 127 10.78 -0.44 -11.70
N SER A 128 11.77 0.33 -11.24
CA SER A 128 12.68 -0.12 -10.17
C SER A 128 11.92 -0.34 -8.86
N LEU A 129 11.01 0.58 -8.50
CA LEU A 129 10.17 0.46 -7.32
C LEU A 129 9.26 -0.78 -7.37
N LEU A 130 8.66 -1.08 -8.52
CA LEU A 130 7.85 -2.28 -8.71
C LEU A 130 8.68 -3.57 -8.59
N ARG A 131 9.92 -3.58 -9.09
CA ARG A 131 10.85 -4.72 -8.93
C ARG A 131 11.25 -4.92 -7.47
N ASP A 132 11.56 -3.85 -6.76
CA ASP A 132 11.87 -3.92 -5.33
C ASP A 132 10.68 -4.50 -4.54
N CYS A 133 9.45 -4.11 -4.90
CA CYS A 133 8.25 -4.70 -4.32
C CYS A 133 8.10 -6.19 -4.65
N ARG A 134 8.40 -6.60 -5.88
CA ARG A 134 8.37 -8.01 -6.32
C ARG A 134 9.38 -8.86 -5.56
N ASP A 135 10.60 -8.37 -5.40
CA ASP A 135 11.67 -9.08 -4.70
C ASP A 135 11.38 -9.17 -3.20
N THR A 136 10.71 -8.16 -2.65
CA THR A 136 10.38 -8.09 -1.22
C THR A 136 9.16 -8.94 -0.83
N PHE A 137 8.08 -8.87 -1.62
CA PHE A 137 6.78 -9.47 -1.27
C PHE A 137 6.37 -10.63 -2.17
N GLY A 138 7.13 -10.93 -3.21
CA GLY A 138 6.77 -11.93 -4.21
C GLY A 138 6.44 -13.30 -3.63
N ASP A 139 7.14 -13.70 -2.58
CA ASP A 139 6.91 -14.98 -1.88
C ASP A 139 5.62 -15.00 -1.05
N PHE A 140 5.03 -13.83 -0.79
CA PHE A 140 3.80 -13.65 -0.02
C PHE A 140 2.59 -13.40 -0.91
N PHE A 141 2.82 -13.01 -2.16
CA PHE A 141 1.77 -12.81 -3.15
C PHE A 141 1.27 -14.15 -3.74
N THR A 142 0.01 -14.15 -4.12
CA THR A 142 -0.57 -15.22 -4.93
C THR A 142 0.07 -15.26 -6.32
N GLU A 143 -0.07 -16.39 -7.03
CA GLU A 143 0.39 -16.50 -8.42
C GLU A 143 -0.25 -15.43 -9.34
N GLU A 144 -1.51 -15.10 -9.11
CA GLU A 144 -2.25 -14.08 -9.87
C GLU A 144 -1.71 -12.67 -9.63
N GLN A 145 -1.45 -12.33 -8.36
CA GLN A 145 -0.86 -11.04 -7.99
C GLN A 145 0.56 -10.90 -8.57
N ASN A 146 1.37 -11.97 -8.48
CA ASN A 146 2.69 -11.99 -9.08
C ASN A 146 2.65 -11.85 -10.61
N ALA A 147 1.73 -12.54 -11.29
CA ALA A 147 1.58 -12.40 -12.73
C ALA A 147 1.16 -10.97 -13.14
N CYS A 148 0.30 -10.33 -12.35
CA CYS A 148 -0.09 -8.94 -12.57
C CYS A 148 1.08 -7.98 -12.34
N LEU A 149 1.84 -8.13 -11.25
CA LEU A 149 3.05 -7.33 -10.99
C LEU A 149 4.10 -7.51 -12.08
N ASP A 150 4.35 -8.75 -12.53
CA ASP A 150 5.29 -9.03 -13.61
C ASP A 150 4.83 -8.39 -14.93
N LYS A 151 3.52 -8.29 -15.18
CA LYS A 151 2.95 -7.56 -16.31
C LYS A 151 3.20 -6.06 -16.19
N LEU A 152 2.94 -5.45 -15.04
CA LEU A 152 3.22 -4.02 -14.80
C LEU A 152 4.71 -3.70 -15.02
N ILE A 153 5.61 -4.52 -14.48
CA ILE A 153 7.06 -4.36 -14.68
C ILE A 153 7.44 -4.50 -16.16
N GLY A 154 6.84 -5.45 -16.88
CA GLY A 154 7.15 -5.74 -18.29
C GLY A 154 6.59 -4.72 -19.28
N GLN A 155 5.45 -4.10 -18.97
CA GLN A 155 4.82 -3.07 -19.80
C GLN A 155 5.42 -1.67 -19.56
N GLY A 156 6.03 -1.43 -18.40
CA GLY A 156 6.41 -0.10 -17.96
C GLY A 156 5.20 0.67 -17.43
N PHE A 157 5.21 2.00 -17.56
CA PHE A 157 4.24 2.90 -16.94
C PHE A 157 3.47 3.76 -17.98
N LEU A 158 3.62 3.47 -19.27
CA LEU A 158 2.73 4.05 -20.27
C LEU A 158 1.31 3.52 -20.01
N PRO A 159 0.30 4.41 -19.90
CA PRO A 159 -1.04 4.01 -19.49
C PRO A 159 -1.67 3.09 -20.55
N ASP A 160 -1.67 1.79 -20.26
CA ASP A 160 -2.58 0.85 -20.89
C ASP A 160 -3.88 0.86 -20.09
N GLU A 161 -4.87 1.64 -20.55
CA GLU A 161 -6.18 1.79 -19.90
C GLU A 161 -6.89 0.43 -19.66
N GLU A 162 -6.49 -0.65 -20.34
CA GLU A 162 -7.03 -2.01 -20.15
C GLU A 162 -6.24 -2.87 -19.13
N ALA A 163 -5.10 -2.42 -18.63
CA ALA A 163 -4.31 -3.14 -17.63
C ALA A 163 -4.74 -2.85 -16.18
N PHE A 164 -5.36 -1.69 -15.95
CA PHE A 164 -5.75 -1.21 -14.65
C PHE A 164 -7.20 -1.62 -14.35
N LEU A 165 -7.37 -2.45 -13.31
CA LEU A 165 -8.67 -2.61 -12.67
C LEU A 165 -9.03 -1.25 -12.09
N SER A 166 -10.26 -0.76 -12.26
CA SER A 166 -10.70 0.45 -11.57
C SER A 166 -10.54 0.30 -10.05
N SER A 167 -10.40 1.40 -9.31
CA SER A 167 -10.26 1.36 -7.85
C SER A 167 -11.44 0.64 -7.16
N GLU A 168 -12.62 0.61 -7.79
CA GLU A 168 -13.77 -0.20 -7.36
C GLU A 168 -13.56 -1.70 -7.59
N GLU A 169 -13.02 -2.10 -8.75
CA GLU A 169 -12.68 -3.50 -9.04
C GLU A 169 -11.52 -4.01 -8.19
N LEU A 170 -10.54 -3.14 -7.89
CA LEU A 170 -9.48 -3.41 -6.91
C LEU A 170 -10.05 -3.70 -5.53
N PHE A 171 -11.00 -2.87 -5.08
CA PHE A 171 -11.68 -3.06 -3.82
C PHE A 171 -12.52 -4.35 -3.81
N GLN A 172 -13.17 -4.72 -4.91
CA GLN A 172 -13.94 -5.97 -4.98
C GLN A 172 -13.03 -7.22 -5.01
N ARG A 173 -11.90 -7.14 -5.72
CA ARG A 173 -10.99 -8.28 -5.95
C ARG A 173 -10.03 -8.50 -4.78
N PHE A 174 -9.51 -7.42 -4.20
CA PHE A 174 -8.48 -7.45 -3.14
C PHE A 174 -8.90 -6.73 -1.84
N GLY A 175 -9.97 -5.95 -1.85
CA GLY A 175 -10.59 -5.37 -0.66
C GLY A 175 -11.65 -6.27 -0.02
N ALA A 176 -12.37 -5.72 0.96
CA ALA A 176 -13.35 -6.43 1.78
C ALA A 176 -14.34 -7.25 0.94
N GLY A 177 -14.56 -8.52 1.32
CA GLY A 177 -15.61 -9.34 0.73
C GLY A 177 -16.95 -8.64 0.89
N SER A 178 -17.70 -8.54 -0.21
CA SER A 178 -19.01 -7.91 -0.32
C SER A 178 -19.79 -7.71 0.99
N ALA A 179 -19.76 -6.50 1.53
CA ALA A 179 -20.86 -6.01 2.38
C ALA A 179 -21.99 -5.52 1.47
N ALA A 180 -22.54 -6.42 0.65
CA ALA A 180 -23.91 -6.28 0.20
C ALA A 180 -24.82 -6.46 1.43
N GLY A 181 -25.10 -5.37 2.14
CA GLY A 181 -26.03 -5.43 3.26
C GLY A 181 -26.01 -4.23 4.18
N SER A 182 -26.66 -3.13 3.75
CA SER A 182 -27.60 -2.34 4.57
C SER A 182 -27.68 -0.87 4.14
N LEU A 183 -28.04 -0.63 2.87
CA LEU A 183 -28.93 0.49 2.56
C LEU A 183 -30.35 -0.03 2.75
N LEU A 184 -30.88 0.14 3.97
CA LEU A 184 -32.30 0.30 4.33
C LEU A 184 -32.42 0.22 5.87
N ARG A 185 -32.39 1.38 6.52
CA ARG A 185 -33.40 1.83 7.49
C ARG A 185 -33.26 3.32 7.73
#